data_AF-A0A1C7MSR3-F1
#
_entry.id   AF-A0A1C7MSR3-F1
#
_cell.length_a   1.000
_cell.length_b   1.000
_cell.length_c   1.000
_cell.angle_alpha   90.00
_cell.angle_beta   90.00
_cell.angle_gamma   90.00
#
_symmetry.space_group_name_H-M   'P 1'
#
loop_
_entity.id
_entity.type
_entity.pdbx_description
1 polymer ?
#
loop_
_entity_poly.entity_id
_entity_poly.type
_entity_poly.pdbx_seq_one_letter_code
_entity_poly.pdbx_strand_id
1 'polypeptide(L)'
;MKRFIDSFLLSLHLTTTSSAFLIHHHVRRNQHPHLKASQRRLRLHLPSSSVTLHDRFRKDSVPTFSVRKPKVLHPVENEDLKLLLLENISQEAVKALRLQGFQVDHSTKAMSEDELVQKIGSYHAIGIRSKTKITERVIKAASKLLVVGCFCIGTNQVDLLTAANSGIPVFNSPFSNSRSVAELVISEIIALSRQYFQRAFEMRQGIWNKQSKSCWEIRGKTLGIVGYGHIGSQLSVLAEAFGMRVLFYDVINIMPLGSARQVESLSALLAESDFVTLHVPELPETMNMISTEQLAEMKKGAYLINNARGKVVDIPALINALQSGHLAGAAVDVYPAEPGSNGAPFDDQLNSWSSTLRTLPNVILRHILEAQRMIGEEVSSALIRYLNYGSTIGAVNFPEVDLRAITLEQPDHIRICYVHNNIPGVLRQVNEVLSPYNVEKQYSDSRGDIAYLMADIADVSPADINKLRELISKTSANILTRLLV
;
A
#
# COMPACT_ATOMS: atom_id res chain seq x y z
N MET A 1 15.76 23.53 -43.77
CA MET A 1 15.16 22.44 -42.95
C MET A 1 13.69 22.78 -42.65
N LYS A 2 12.91 22.95 -43.72
CA LYS A 2 11.54 23.51 -43.71
C LYS A 2 10.72 22.95 -44.90
N ARG A 3 10.94 21.66 -45.18
CA ARG A 3 10.28 20.85 -46.22
C ARG A 3 10.39 19.39 -45.77
N PHE A 4 9.54 18.98 -44.84
CA PHE A 4 9.23 17.57 -44.55
C PHE A 4 8.00 17.41 -43.61
N ILE A 5 7.31 18.50 -43.27
CA ILE A 5 6.12 18.49 -42.37
C ILE A 5 4.79 18.58 -43.15
N ASP A 6 4.81 18.76 -44.47
CA ASP A 6 3.59 18.99 -45.26
C ASP A 6 3.06 17.77 -46.03
N SER A 7 3.43 16.53 -45.64
CA SER A 7 2.99 15.31 -46.37
C SER A 7 2.16 14.32 -45.55
N PHE A 8 1.58 14.72 -44.42
CA PHE A 8 0.75 13.80 -43.61
C PHE A 8 -0.64 14.32 -43.20
N LEU A 9 -1.06 15.48 -43.71
CA LEU A 9 -2.37 16.09 -43.42
C LEU A 9 -3.37 16.03 -44.60
N LEU A 10 -3.19 15.08 -45.53
CA LEU A 10 -4.10 14.91 -46.66
C LEU A 10 -4.43 13.44 -46.94
N SER A 11 -4.96 12.73 -45.95
CA SER A 11 -5.61 11.43 -46.15
C SER A 11 -6.46 11.04 -44.95
N LEU A 12 -7.55 11.77 -44.68
CA LEU A 12 -8.67 11.24 -43.88
C LEU A 12 -9.95 12.07 -44.15
N HIS A 13 -10.49 11.93 -45.36
CA HIS A 13 -11.86 12.28 -45.70
C HIS A 13 -12.44 11.10 -46.50
N LEU A 14 -12.92 10.10 -45.77
CA LEU A 14 -13.66 8.98 -46.33
C LEU A 14 -14.97 8.82 -45.54
N THR A 15 -16.04 9.22 -46.23
CA THR A 15 -17.27 8.43 -46.42
C THR A 15 -17.99 7.91 -45.19
N THR A 16 -18.98 8.70 -44.78
CA THR A 16 -20.21 8.25 -44.12
C THR A 16 -21.12 7.53 -45.11
N THR A 17 -21.30 6.22 -44.97
CA THR A 17 -22.52 5.53 -45.46
C THR A 17 -22.91 4.38 -44.54
N SER A 18 -24.18 4.44 -44.16
CA SER A 18 -24.94 3.57 -43.27
C SER A 18 -25.01 2.11 -43.76
N SER A 19 -25.00 1.15 -42.84
CA SER A 19 -25.37 -0.25 -43.11
C SER A 19 -26.06 -0.82 -41.88
N ALA A 20 -27.39 -0.71 -41.84
CA ALA A 20 -28.25 -1.34 -40.85
C ALA A 20 -28.61 -2.77 -41.30
N PHE A 21 -28.25 -3.76 -40.49
CA PHE A 21 -28.64 -5.16 -40.66
C PHE A 21 -30.08 -5.38 -40.19
N LEU A 22 -30.95 -5.80 -41.11
CA LEU A 22 -32.30 -6.29 -40.85
C LEU A 22 -32.25 -7.74 -40.36
N ILE A 23 -32.87 -8.03 -39.20
CA ILE A 23 -33.24 -9.39 -38.80
C ILE A 23 -34.76 -9.51 -38.86
N HIS A 24 -35.24 -10.32 -39.81
CA HIS A 24 -36.63 -10.72 -39.98
C HIS A 24 -36.97 -11.84 -38.98
N HIS A 25 -38.02 -11.68 -38.17
CA HIS A 25 -38.68 -12.82 -37.52
C HIS A 25 -40.18 -12.87 -37.88
N HIS A 26 -40.56 -14.03 -38.41
CA HIS A 26 -41.90 -14.43 -38.84
C HIS A 26 -42.93 -14.41 -37.70
N VAL A 27 -44.08 -13.79 -37.96
CA VAL A 27 -45.32 -13.97 -37.18
C VAL A 27 -46.28 -14.84 -38.00
N ARG A 28 -46.56 -16.07 -37.54
CA ARG A 28 -47.66 -16.90 -38.05
C ARG A 28 -48.96 -16.52 -37.33
N ARG A 29 -49.95 -16.12 -38.11
CA ARG A 29 -51.37 -16.03 -37.72
C ARG A 29 -51.98 -17.43 -37.67
N ASN A 30 -52.81 -17.71 -36.65
CA ASN A 30 -53.91 -18.67 -36.75
C ASN A 30 -55.16 -18.05 -36.10
N GLN A 31 -56.24 -18.05 -36.87
CA GLN A 31 -57.63 -17.72 -36.49
C GLN A 31 -58.23 -18.96 -35.78
N HIS A 32 -59.14 -18.88 -34.80
CA HIS A 32 -60.61 -18.85 -34.95
C HIS A 32 -61.33 -18.94 -33.55
N PRO A 33 -62.68 -18.85 -33.40
CA PRO A 33 -63.34 -17.78 -32.63
C PRO A 33 -64.32 -18.20 -31.50
N HIS A 34 -64.92 -17.17 -30.87
CA HIS A 34 -66.23 -17.11 -30.15
C HIS A 34 -66.43 -17.81 -28.81
N LEU A 35 -66.73 -17.03 -27.76
CA LEU A 35 -67.97 -17.15 -26.97
C LEU A 35 -68.21 -15.88 -26.10
N LYS A 36 -69.43 -15.35 -26.19
CA LYS A 36 -69.94 -14.20 -25.41
C LYS A 36 -70.71 -14.70 -24.17
N ALA A 37 -70.71 -13.83 -23.16
CA ALA A 37 -71.69 -13.66 -22.07
C ALA A 37 -71.43 -14.39 -20.74
N SER A 38 -71.17 -13.63 -19.66
CA SER A 38 -72.23 -13.19 -18.75
C SER A 38 -71.68 -12.22 -17.69
N GLN A 39 -72.53 -11.27 -17.30
CA GLN A 39 -72.27 -10.21 -16.34
C GLN A 39 -72.14 -10.75 -14.91
N ARG A 40 -71.18 -10.24 -14.13
CA ARG A 40 -71.39 -9.92 -12.71
C ARG A 40 -70.42 -8.81 -12.29
N ARG A 41 -70.99 -7.63 -12.02
CA ARG A 41 -70.33 -6.48 -11.38
C ARG A 41 -69.90 -6.90 -9.97
N LEU A 42 -68.59 -6.95 -9.72
CA LEU A 42 -68.03 -6.80 -8.38
C LEU A 42 -67.38 -5.41 -8.33
N ARG A 43 -68.05 -4.47 -7.66
CA ARG A 43 -67.46 -3.18 -7.29
C ARG A 43 -66.39 -3.46 -6.24
N LEU A 44 -65.12 -3.46 -6.64
CA LEU A 44 -64.00 -3.28 -5.73
C LEU A 44 -63.68 -1.78 -5.68
N HIS A 45 -63.76 -1.20 -4.49
CA HIS A 45 -63.27 0.15 -4.23
C HIS A 45 -61.75 0.20 -4.46
N LEU A 46 -61.31 0.93 -5.48
CA LEU A 46 -59.92 1.34 -5.65
C LEU A 46 -59.74 2.69 -4.94
N PRO A 47 -58.78 2.83 -3.99
CA PRO A 47 -58.35 4.14 -3.57
C PRO A 47 -57.58 4.80 -4.71
N SER A 48 -58.10 5.94 -5.18
CA SER A 48 -57.49 6.76 -6.21
C SER A 48 -56.31 7.56 -5.65
N SER A 49 -55.08 7.06 -5.84
CA SER A 49 -53.86 7.86 -6.06
C SER A 49 -52.61 6.98 -6.08
N SER A 50 -52.40 6.19 -7.14
CA SER A 50 -51.07 5.62 -7.41
C SER A 50 -50.28 6.60 -8.25
N VAL A 51 -49.58 7.54 -7.61
CA VAL A 51 -48.53 8.32 -8.28
C VAL A 51 -47.50 7.31 -8.77
N THR A 52 -47.32 7.21 -10.09
CA THR A 52 -46.39 6.22 -10.64
C THR A 52 -44.96 6.65 -10.32
N LEU A 53 -44.03 5.69 -10.23
CA LEU A 53 -42.60 5.98 -10.07
C LEU A 53 -42.11 6.99 -11.13
N HIS A 54 -42.68 6.93 -12.33
CA HIS A 54 -42.36 7.79 -13.47
C HIS A 54 -42.86 9.23 -13.30
N ASP A 55 -43.95 9.45 -12.57
CA ASP A 55 -44.45 10.80 -12.26
C ASP A 55 -43.55 11.53 -11.27
N ARG A 56 -42.77 10.82 -10.45
CA ARG A 56 -41.78 11.41 -9.53
C ARG A 56 -40.55 11.95 -10.24
N PHE A 57 -40.18 11.36 -11.38
CA PHE A 57 -39.01 11.79 -12.16
C PHE A 57 -39.29 12.96 -13.12
N ARG A 58 -40.55 13.37 -13.30
CA ARG A 58 -40.92 14.45 -14.22
C ARG A 58 -40.74 15.86 -13.66
N LYS A 59 -40.46 16.02 -12.36
CA LYS A 59 -40.43 17.35 -11.72
C LYS A 59 -39.06 17.92 -11.39
N ASP A 60 -37.99 17.13 -11.47
CA ASP A 60 -36.67 17.62 -11.07
C ASP A 60 -35.74 17.73 -12.26
N SER A 61 -35.43 18.96 -12.64
CA SER A 61 -34.27 19.28 -13.47
C SER A 61 -33.04 18.66 -12.81
N VAL A 62 -32.38 17.74 -13.53
CA VAL A 62 -31.14 17.11 -13.09
C VAL A 62 -30.13 18.20 -12.74
N PRO A 63 -29.70 18.34 -11.47
CA PRO A 63 -28.64 19.28 -11.14
C PRO A 63 -27.37 18.84 -11.86
N THR A 64 -26.73 19.77 -12.57
CA THR A 64 -25.37 19.59 -13.06
C THR A 64 -24.48 19.19 -11.88
N PHE A 65 -23.87 18.01 -11.93
CA PHE A 65 -22.93 17.52 -10.93
C PHE A 65 -21.70 18.45 -10.91
N SER A 66 -21.67 19.40 -9.98
CA SER A 66 -20.47 20.16 -9.66
C SER A 66 -19.53 19.30 -8.83
N VAL A 67 -18.23 19.38 -9.10
CA VAL A 67 -17.21 18.73 -8.28
C VAL A 67 -17.17 19.45 -6.93
N ARG A 68 -17.78 18.85 -5.91
CA ARG A 68 -17.82 19.43 -4.55
C ARG A 68 -16.42 19.39 -3.92
N LYS A 69 -15.96 20.53 -3.41
CA LYS A 69 -14.65 20.64 -2.74
C LYS A 69 -14.75 20.11 -1.29
N PRO A 70 -13.85 19.19 -0.86
CA PRO A 70 -13.76 18.76 0.53
C PRO A 70 -13.47 19.93 1.48
N LYS A 71 -14.12 19.96 2.64
CA LYS A 71 -13.80 20.84 3.77
C LYS A 71 -12.71 20.17 4.60
N VAL A 72 -11.58 20.86 4.83
CA VAL A 72 -10.58 20.41 5.81
C VAL A 72 -11.22 20.51 7.18
N LEU A 73 -11.29 19.40 7.91
CA LEU A 73 -11.86 19.41 9.26
C LEU A 73 -10.74 19.55 10.27
N HIS A 74 -11.01 20.35 11.31
CA HIS A 74 -10.08 20.54 12.41
C HIS A 74 -10.66 19.92 13.67
N PRO A 75 -9.83 19.34 14.56
CA PRO A 75 -10.28 19.02 15.91
C PRO A 75 -10.90 20.25 16.57
N VAL A 76 -12.03 20.07 17.26
CA VAL A 76 -12.74 21.16 17.97
C VAL A 76 -11.84 21.86 19.00
N GLU A 77 -10.92 21.10 19.61
CA GLU A 77 -9.81 21.66 20.35
C GLU A 77 -8.84 22.24 19.33
N ASN A 78 -8.92 23.56 19.13
CA ASN A 78 -8.03 24.35 18.26
C ASN A 78 -6.60 24.40 18.85
N GLU A 79 -6.06 23.24 19.26
CA GLU A 79 -4.66 23.06 19.60
C GLU A 79 -3.89 22.94 18.29
N ASP A 80 -2.94 23.85 18.08
CA ASP A 80 -1.94 23.70 17.02
C ASP A 80 -1.28 22.32 17.16
N LEU A 81 -1.69 21.38 16.29
CA LEU A 81 -1.21 20.00 16.39
C LEU A 81 0.31 19.98 16.24
N LYS A 82 0.98 19.57 17.32
CA LYS A 82 2.42 19.37 17.37
C LYS A 82 2.80 17.97 16.90
N LEU A 83 3.70 17.91 15.93
CA LEU A 83 4.22 16.69 15.33
C LEU A 83 5.73 16.63 15.57
N LEU A 84 6.21 15.49 16.07
CA LEU A 84 7.63 15.19 16.23
C LEU A 84 8.10 14.27 15.12
N LEU A 85 9.01 14.71 14.26
CA LEU A 85 9.61 13.90 13.20
C LEU A 85 11.09 13.63 13.52
N LEU A 86 11.47 12.35 13.62
CA LEU A 86 12.81 11.92 14.00
C LEU A 86 13.56 11.29 12.81
N GLU A 87 14.86 11.03 13.00
CA GLU A 87 15.68 10.22 12.08
C GLU A 87 15.83 10.79 10.65
N ASN A 88 15.78 12.12 10.53
CA ASN A 88 15.97 12.84 9.27
C ASN A 88 14.94 12.43 8.19
N ILE A 89 13.66 12.40 8.55
CA ILE A 89 12.55 12.24 7.60
C ILE A 89 12.64 13.30 6.49
N SER A 90 12.22 12.93 5.28
CA SER A 90 12.27 13.77 4.07
C SER A 90 11.68 15.17 4.30
N GLN A 91 12.34 16.18 3.74
CA GLN A 91 11.90 17.58 3.84
C GLN A 91 10.58 17.84 3.12
N GLU A 92 10.25 17.04 2.11
CA GLU A 92 8.96 17.07 1.42
C GLU A 92 7.82 16.71 2.38
N ALA A 93 8.00 15.69 3.23
CA ALA A 93 7.03 15.34 4.27
C ALA A 93 6.85 16.48 5.29
N VAL A 94 7.97 17.08 5.75
CA VAL A 94 7.95 18.23 6.67
C VAL A 94 7.17 19.40 6.05
N LYS A 95 7.42 19.71 4.77
CA LYS A 95 6.72 20.77 4.04
C LYS A 95 5.23 20.46 3.90
N ALA A 96 4.87 19.23 3.53
CA ALA A 96 3.48 18.80 3.36
C ALA A 96 2.68 18.95 4.67
N LEU A 97 3.26 18.56 5.81
CA LEU A 97 2.63 18.68 7.12
C LEU A 97 2.49 20.15 7.56
N ARG A 98 3.52 20.98 7.35
CA ARG A 98 3.44 22.42 7.64
C ARG A 98 2.41 23.15 6.77
N LEU A 99 2.25 22.74 5.51
CA LEU A 99 1.23 23.31 4.61
C LEU A 99 -0.21 23.06 5.09
N GLN A 100 -0.43 22.04 5.94
CA GLN A 100 -1.72 21.80 6.59
C GLN A 100 -1.92 22.61 7.88
N GLY A 101 -0.94 23.43 8.28
CA GLY A 101 -1.00 24.25 9.50
C GLY A 101 -0.44 23.56 10.75
N PHE A 102 0.17 22.38 10.63
CA PHE A 102 0.73 21.68 11.79
C PHE A 102 2.07 22.27 12.25
N GLN A 103 2.31 22.27 13.57
CA GLN A 103 3.60 22.60 14.16
C GLN A 103 4.51 21.38 14.07
N VAL A 104 5.60 21.46 13.30
CA VAL A 104 6.47 20.31 13.02
C VAL A 104 7.88 20.54 13.54
N ASP A 105 8.24 19.78 14.57
CA ASP A 105 9.60 19.66 15.09
C ASP A 105 10.32 18.53 14.37
N HIS A 106 11.43 18.86 13.70
CA HIS A 106 12.21 17.90 12.92
C HIS A 106 13.60 17.72 13.53
N SER A 107 13.94 16.46 13.82
CA SER A 107 15.25 16.04 14.31
C SER A 107 15.93 15.11 13.31
N THR A 108 17.22 15.32 13.10
CA THR A 108 18.03 14.45 12.25
C THR A 108 18.44 13.15 12.96
N LYS A 109 18.35 13.12 14.30
CA LYS A 109 18.76 11.98 15.13
C LYS A 109 17.56 11.19 15.64
N ALA A 110 17.79 9.91 15.86
CA ALA A 110 16.92 9.10 16.71
C ALA A 110 17.01 9.60 18.15
N MET A 111 15.94 9.44 18.91
CA MET A 111 15.93 9.67 20.36
C MET A 111 15.94 8.34 21.11
N SER A 112 16.56 8.34 22.29
CA SER A 112 16.47 7.21 23.20
C SER A 112 15.07 7.11 23.81
N GLU A 113 14.75 5.95 24.40
CA GLU A 113 13.46 5.75 25.08
C GLU A 113 13.24 6.77 26.21
N ASP A 114 14.27 7.07 27.01
CA ASP A 114 14.18 8.03 28.12
C ASP A 114 13.94 9.47 27.62
N GLU A 115 14.62 9.87 26.53
CA GLU A 115 14.40 11.18 25.90
C GLU A 115 12.98 11.31 25.33
N LEU A 116 12.46 10.23 24.72
CA LEU A 116 11.10 10.20 24.20
C LEU A 116 10.07 10.34 25.30
N VAL A 117 10.19 9.56 26.38
CA VAL A 117 9.26 9.60 27.52
C VAL A 117 9.15 11.01 28.11
N GLN A 118 10.25 11.78 28.14
CA GLN A 118 10.25 13.16 28.64
C GLN A 118 9.55 14.16 27.71
N LYS A 119 9.57 13.94 26.39
CA LYS A 119 9.08 14.91 25.40
C LYS A 119 7.70 14.58 24.83
N ILE A 120 7.38 13.29 24.69
CA ILE A 120 6.28 12.80 23.87
C ILE A 120 4.90 13.27 24.34
N GLY A 121 4.72 13.54 25.63
CA GLY A 121 3.43 13.98 26.20
C GLY A 121 2.90 15.31 25.66
N SER A 122 3.73 16.09 24.96
CA SER A 122 3.32 17.35 24.32
C SER A 122 2.99 17.22 22.82
N TYR A 123 3.21 16.06 22.21
CA TYR A 123 3.03 15.82 20.78
C TYR A 123 1.78 14.99 20.48
N HIS A 124 1.15 15.32 19.36
CA HIS A 124 -0.08 14.68 18.85
C HIS A 124 0.21 13.63 17.78
N ALA A 125 1.34 13.74 17.08
CA ALA A 125 1.85 12.66 16.27
C ALA A 125 3.36 12.55 16.38
N ILE A 126 3.85 11.34 16.11
CA ILE A 126 5.28 11.07 15.98
C ILE A 126 5.55 10.35 14.65
N GLY A 127 6.54 10.85 13.91
CA GLY A 127 7.11 10.21 12.74
C GLY A 127 8.49 9.66 13.07
N ILE A 128 8.71 8.37 12.81
CA ILE A 128 9.97 7.67 13.08
C ILE A 128 10.45 6.89 11.85
N ARG A 129 11.66 6.36 11.90
CA ARG A 129 12.16 5.37 10.94
C ARG A 129 12.51 4.09 11.71
N SER A 130 13.64 3.46 11.43
CA SER A 130 13.98 2.13 11.93
C SER A 130 14.68 2.11 13.29
N LYS A 131 15.25 3.24 13.76
CA LYS A 131 16.08 3.24 14.98
C LYS A 131 15.28 3.57 16.24
N THR A 132 14.33 4.49 16.16
CA THR A 132 13.52 4.85 17.32
C THR A 132 12.53 3.73 17.65
N LYS A 133 12.52 3.31 18.91
CA LYS A 133 11.59 2.30 19.42
C LYS A 133 10.44 2.95 20.17
N ILE A 134 9.22 2.63 19.79
CA ILE A 134 7.98 3.06 20.45
C ILE A 134 7.46 1.88 21.25
N THR A 135 7.95 1.79 22.48
CA THR A 135 7.60 0.74 23.44
C THR A 135 6.30 1.09 24.18
N GLU A 136 5.76 0.13 24.92
CA GLU A 136 4.65 0.35 25.86
C GLU A 136 4.91 1.53 26.82
N ARG A 137 6.15 1.68 27.30
CA ARG A 137 6.54 2.78 28.21
C ARG A 137 6.43 4.15 27.55
N VAL A 138 6.84 4.27 26.28
CA VAL A 138 6.70 5.51 25.50
C VAL A 138 5.23 5.82 25.25
N ILE A 139 4.42 4.82 24.88
CA ILE A 139 2.99 4.99 24.61
C ILE A 139 2.25 5.47 25.88
N LYS A 140 2.54 4.88 27.03
CA LYS A 140 1.94 5.29 28.32
C LYS A 140 2.32 6.71 28.75
N ALA A 141 3.50 7.20 28.37
CA ALA A 141 3.93 8.57 28.63
C ALA A 141 3.30 9.60 27.68
N ALA A 142 2.71 9.13 26.57
CA ALA A 142 2.22 9.96 25.48
C ALA A 142 0.74 10.35 25.67
N SER A 143 0.49 11.30 26.59
CA SER A 143 -0.87 11.70 26.98
C SER A 143 -1.72 12.33 25.87
N LYS A 144 -1.10 12.87 24.81
CA LYS A 144 -1.76 13.56 23.68
C LYS A 144 -1.63 12.85 22.34
N LEU A 145 -0.93 11.73 22.28
CA LEU A 145 -0.55 11.11 21.02
C LEU A 145 -1.77 10.48 20.34
N LEU A 146 -2.03 10.88 19.10
CA LEU A 146 -3.16 10.44 18.30
C LEU A 146 -2.77 9.43 17.23
N VAL A 147 -1.52 9.47 16.73
CA VAL A 147 -1.08 8.66 15.59
C VAL A 147 0.44 8.51 15.52
N VAL A 148 0.90 7.35 15.04
CA VAL A 148 2.32 7.08 14.74
C VAL A 148 2.51 6.87 13.24
N GLY A 149 3.50 7.55 12.65
CA GLY A 149 3.94 7.34 11.28
C GLY A 149 5.29 6.65 11.22
N CYS A 150 5.33 5.41 10.74
CA CYS A 150 6.57 4.73 10.39
C CYS A 150 6.97 5.15 8.96
N PHE A 151 7.93 6.06 8.84
CA PHE A 151 8.55 6.47 7.57
C PHE A 151 9.55 5.41 7.07
N CYS A 152 9.06 4.17 7.01
CA CYS A 152 9.71 2.98 6.50
C CYS A 152 8.64 1.91 6.22
N ILE A 153 9.06 0.79 5.64
CA ILE A 153 8.15 -0.32 5.31
C ILE A 153 7.83 -1.12 6.57
N GLY A 154 8.85 -1.47 7.35
CA GLY A 154 8.70 -2.24 8.58
C GLY A 154 8.17 -1.40 9.74
N THR A 155 7.47 -2.07 10.65
CA THR A 155 6.90 -1.48 11.88
C THR A 155 7.33 -2.22 13.15
N ASN A 156 8.38 -3.04 13.06
CA ASN A 156 8.87 -3.90 14.15
C ASN A 156 9.34 -3.11 15.39
N GLN A 157 9.69 -1.85 15.19
CA GLN A 157 10.13 -0.92 16.21
C GLN A 157 8.98 -0.28 17.01
N VAL A 158 7.72 -0.59 16.68
CA VAL A 158 6.53 -0.08 17.35
C VAL A 158 5.76 -1.23 18.00
N ASP A 159 5.41 -1.08 19.27
CA ASP A 159 4.46 -1.96 19.93
C ASP A 159 3.04 -1.68 19.42
N LEU A 160 2.68 -2.40 18.35
CA LEU A 160 1.41 -2.24 17.63
C LEU A 160 0.20 -2.56 18.51
N LEU A 161 0.32 -3.53 19.42
CA LEU A 161 -0.78 -3.97 20.27
C LEU A 161 -1.09 -2.91 21.32
N THR A 162 -0.08 -2.42 22.04
CA THR A 162 -0.27 -1.35 23.01
C THR A 162 -0.78 -0.07 22.34
N ALA A 163 -0.26 0.27 21.16
CA ALA A 163 -0.72 1.43 20.40
C ALA A 163 -2.20 1.30 20.02
N ALA A 164 -2.63 0.14 19.53
CA ALA A 164 -4.03 -0.14 19.18
C ALA A 164 -4.95 0.01 20.40
N ASN A 165 -4.58 -0.60 21.54
CA ASN A 165 -5.35 -0.54 22.78
C ASN A 165 -5.44 0.87 23.38
N SER A 166 -4.50 1.75 23.05
CA SER A 166 -4.53 3.17 23.42
C SER A 166 -5.25 4.05 22.39
N GLY A 167 -5.83 3.46 21.34
CA GLY A 167 -6.54 4.18 20.28
C GLY A 167 -5.62 4.92 19.29
N ILE A 168 -4.38 4.46 19.15
CA ILE A 168 -3.34 5.08 18.34
C ILE A 168 -3.08 4.22 17.11
N PRO A 169 -3.60 4.61 15.93
CA PRO A 169 -3.25 3.96 14.67
C PRO A 169 -1.79 4.20 14.29
N VAL A 170 -1.20 3.20 13.65
CA VAL A 170 0.15 3.21 13.11
C VAL A 170 0.08 3.08 11.60
N PHE A 171 0.67 4.03 10.88
CA PHE A 171 0.77 4.00 9.42
C PHE A 171 2.20 3.71 8.98
N ASN A 172 2.36 3.00 7.87
CA ASN A 172 3.66 2.77 7.22
C ASN A 172 3.61 3.11 5.73
N SER A 173 4.68 2.79 5.00
CA SER A 173 4.77 3.00 3.56
C SER A 173 5.11 1.69 2.85
N PRO A 174 4.11 0.82 2.62
CA PRO A 174 4.36 -0.53 2.11
C PRO A 174 4.70 -0.55 0.62
N PHE A 175 4.36 0.50 -0.15
CA PHE A 175 4.45 0.46 -1.62
C PHE A 175 5.49 1.42 -2.22
N SER A 176 5.94 2.43 -1.48
CA SER A 176 6.78 3.52 -2.00
C SER A 176 8.13 3.11 -2.57
N ASN A 177 8.66 1.93 -2.23
CA ASN A 177 9.91 1.42 -2.77
C ASN A 177 9.73 0.49 -3.99
N SER A 178 8.49 0.25 -4.44
CA SER A 178 8.23 -0.79 -5.46
C SER A 178 9.01 -0.54 -6.75
N ARG A 179 9.01 0.71 -7.21
CA ARG A 179 9.73 1.10 -8.43
C ARG A 179 11.24 1.00 -8.26
N SER A 180 11.76 1.50 -7.15
CA SER A 180 13.20 1.51 -6.87
C SER A 180 13.76 0.08 -6.84
N VAL A 181 13.03 -0.86 -6.21
CA VAL A 181 13.44 -2.28 -6.18
C VAL A 181 13.37 -2.90 -7.58
N ALA A 182 12.31 -2.63 -8.36
CA ALA A 182 12.20 -3.14 -9.72
C ALA A 182 13.33 -2.65 -10.65
N GLU A 183 13.71 -1.37 -10.57
CA GLU A 183 14.85 -0.81 -11.31
C GLU A 183 16.18 -1.42 -10.86
N LEU A 184 16.36 -1.62 -9.56
CA LEU A 184 17.54 -2.25 -9.00
C LEU A 184 17.73 -3.69 -9.52
N VAL A 185 16.66 -4.49 -9.53
CA VAL A 185 16.74 -5.88 -10.03
C VAL A 185 17.16 -5.92 -11.50
N ILE A 186 16.63 -5.03 -12.36
CA ILE A 186 17.06 -4.96 -13.77
C ILE A 186 18.55 -4.59 -13.87
N SER A 187 19.00 -3.62 -13.07
CA SER A 187 20.41 -3.23 -13.00
C SER A 187 21.30 -4.41 -12.60
N GLU A 188 20.88 -5.19 -11.60
CA GLU A 188 21.61 -6.37 -11.12
C GLU A 188 21.63 -7.49 -12.15
N ILE A 189 20.52 -7.77 -12.83
CA ILE A 189 20.46 -8.74 -13.95
C ILE A 189 21.50 -8.37 -15.02
N ILE A 190 21.56 -7.09 -15.42
CA ILE A 190 22.53 -6.61 -16.42
C ILE A 190 23.96 -6.71 -15.87
N ALA A 191 24.19 -6.33 -14.61
CA ALA A 191 25.52 -6.36 -14.01
C ALA A 191 26.05 -7.79 -13.85
N LEU A 192 25.22 -8.73 -13.39
CA LEU A 192 25.55 -10.14 -13.20
C LEU A 192 25.81 -10.84 -14.54
N SER A 193 24.94 -10.61 -15.53
CA SER A 193 25.06 -11.21 -16.87
C SER A 193 26.32 -10.75 -17.62
N ARG A 194 26.85 -9.58 -17.27
CA ARG A 194 28.04 -8.98 -17.89
C ARG A 194 29.28 -9.03 -17.00
N GLN A 195 29.19 -9.66 -15.82
CA GLN A 195 30.25 -9.70 -14.80
C GLN A 195 30.81 -8.31 -14.47
N TYR A 196 29.95 -7.29 -14.50
CA TYR A 196 30.34 -5.88 -14.54
C TYR A 196 31.25 -5.49 -13.37
N PHE A 197 30.86 -5.84 -12.15
CA PHE A 197 31.62 -5.49 -10.94
C PHE A 197 32.98 -6.17 -10.88
N GLN A 198 33.06 -7.45 -11.26
CA GLN A 198 34.32 -8.20 -11.29
C GLN A 198 35.31 -7.55 -12.28
N ARG A 199 34.86 -7.24 -13.50
CA ARG A 199 35.71 -6.61 -14.52
C ARG A 199 36.11 -5.20 -14.14
N ALA A 200 35.21 -4.45 -13.51
CA ALA A 200 35.54 -3.12 -12.99
C ALA A 200 36.58 -3.18 -11.85
N PHE A 201 36.50 -4.17 -10.97
CA PHE A 201 37.45 -4.36 -9.88
C PHE A 201 38.84 -4.74 -10.41
N GLU A 202 38.93 -5.70 -11.35
CA GLU A 202 40.18 -6.07 -12.03
C GLU A 202 40.84 -4.85 -12.68
N MET A 203 40.06 -4.03 -13.41
CA MET A 203 40.58 -2.83 -14.06
C MET A 203 41.15 -1.81 -13.07
N ARG A 204 40.52 -1.63 -11.90
CA ARG A 204 41.02 -0.74 -10.84
C ARG A 204 42.35 -1.21 -10.26
N GLN A 205 42.65 -2.50 -10.35
CA GLN A 205 43.93 -3.09 -9.96
C GLN A 205 44.97 -3.05 -11.09
N GLY A 206 44.65 -2.43 -12.23
CA GLY A 206 45.52 -2.40 -13.41
C GLY A 206 45.49 -3.68 -14.24
N ILE A 207 44.58 -4.61 -13.94
CA ILE A 207 44.47 -5.89 -14.66
C ILE A 207 43.52 -5.72 -15.85
N TRP A 208 44.06 -5.85 -17.06
CA TRP A 208 43.29 -5.77 -18.31
C TRP A 208 42.85 -7.16 -18.79
N ASN A 209 41.62 -7.56 -18.45
CA ASN A 209 41.04 -8.84 -18.88
C ASN A 209 39.85 -8.63 -19.83
N LYS A 210 40.13 -8.48 -21.12
CA LYS A 210 39.10 -8.38 -22.17
C LYS A 210 38.65 -9.78 -22.62
N GLN A 211 37.66 -10.34 -21.93
CA GLN A 211 37.08 -11.66 -22.24
C GLN A 211 35.55 -11.59 -22.30
N SER A 212 34.95 -12.39 -23.19
CA SER A 212 33.49 -12.52 -23.35
C SER A 212 32.92 -13.83 -22.77
N LYS A 213 33.79 -14.72 -22.25
CA LYS A 213 33.35 -15.98 -21.66
C LYS A 213 32.44 -15.70 -20.47
N SER A 214 31.27 -16.34 -20.46
CA SER A 214 30.23 -16.17 -19.42
C SER A 214 29.66 -14.73 -19.33
N CYS A 215 29.72 -13.97 -20.42
CA CYS A 215 29.05 -12.68 -20.57
C CYS A 215 27.91 -12.79 -21.58
N TRP A 216 26.70 -12.40 -21.20
CA TRP A 216 25.50 -12.61 -22.01
C TRP A 216 24.68 -11.33 -22.17
N GLU A 217 24.00 -11.20 -23.30
CA GLU A 217 22.85 -10.29 -23.41
C GLU A 217 21.67 -10.87 -22.61
N ILE A 218 20.89 -9.98 -21.99
CA ILE A 218 19.69 -10.37 -21.22
C ILE A 218 18.48 -10.58 -22.14
N ARG A 219 18.50 -10.01 -23.36
CA ARG A 219 17.45 -10.20 -24.36
C ARG A 219 17.33 -11.68 -24.72
N GLY A 220 16.10 -12.19 -24.73
CA GLY A 220 15.77 -13.58 -25.00
C GLY A 220 16.02 -14.53 -23.81
N LYS A 221 16.54 -14.03 -22.68
CA LYS A 221 16.64 -14.81 -21.44
C LYS A 221 15.31 -14.86 -20.70
N THR A 222 15.13 -15.89 -19.88
CA THR A 222 13.94 -16.07 -19.05
C THR A 222 14.18 -15.52 -17.65
N LEU A 223 13.34 -14.57 -17.22
CA LEU A 223 13.24 -14.09 -15.85
C LEU A 223 12.10 -14.84 -15.15
N GLY A 224 12.42 -15.53 -14.06
CA GLY A 224 11.48 -16.14 -13.13
C GLY A 224 11.28 -15.24 -11.92
N ILE A 225 10.03 -14.81 -11.69
CA ILE A 225 9.64 -13.96 -10.57
C ILE A 225 8.88 -14.79 -9.54
N VAL A 226 9.41 -14.91 -8.31
CA VAL A 226 8.73 -15.57 -7.19
C VAL A 226 8.04 -14.50 -6.34
N GLY A 227 6.71 -14.48 -6.36
CA GLY A 227 5.88 -13.41 -5.80
C GLY A 227 5.57 -12.33 -6.83
N TYR A 228 4.32 -12.29 -7.32
CA TYR A 228 3.87 -11.39 -8.38
C TYR A 228 2.96 -10.27 -7.84
N GLY A 229 3.38 -9.68 -6.71
CA GLY A 229 2.74 -8.51 -6.11
C GLY A 229 3.17 -7.18 -6.76
N HIS A 230 3.23 -6.11 -5.96
CA HIS A 230 3.55 -4.76 -6.44
C HIS A 230 4.92 -4.66 -7.15
N ILE A 231 5.97 -5.23 -6.57
CA ILE A 231 7.31 -5.21 -7.17
C ILE A 231 7.38 -6.15 -8.38
N GLY A 232 6.93 -7.40 -8.22
CA GLY A 232 7.03 -8.42 -9.27
C GLY A 232 6.30 -8.03 -10.56
N SER A 233 5.08 -7.50 -10.44
CA SER A 233 4.30 -7.01 -11.59
C SER A 233 4.99 -5.84 -12.29
N GLN A 234 5.50 -4.85 -11.55
CA GLN A 234 6.23 -3.72 -12.12
C GLN A 234 7.55 -4.14 -12.79
N LEU A 235 8.26 -5.08 -12.17
CA LEU A 235 9.47 -5.67 -12.73
C LEU A 235 9.19 -6.40 -14.04
N SER A 236 8.08 -7.14 -14.14
CA SER A 236 7.75 -7.87 -15.36
C SER A 236 7.63 -6.96 -16.58
N VAL A 237 6.98 -5.81 -16.43
CA VAL A 237 6.85 -4.80 -17.50
C VAL A 237 8.22 -4.27 -17.93
N LEU A 238 9.11 -4.02 -16.97
CA LEU A 238 10.48 -3.60 -17.27
C LEU A 238 11.26 -4.70 -18.01
N ALA A 239 11.24 -5.93 -17.51
CA ALA A 239 11.97 -7.05 -18.09
C ALA A 239 11.52 -7.34 -19.53
N GLU A 240 10.22 -7.27 -19.81
CA GLU A 240 9.67 -7.39 -21.17
C GLU A 240 10.15 -6.26 -22.09
N ALA A 241 10.25 -5.02 -21.58
CA ALA A 241 10.79 -3.91 -22.35
C ALA A 241 12.27 -4.09 -22.73
N PHE A 242 13.03 -4.88 -21.95
CA PHE A 242 14.39 -5.34 -22.29
C PHE A 242 14.42 -6.60 -23.18
N GLY A 243 13.25 -7.12 -23.58
CA GLY A 243 13.12 -8.31 -24.43
C GLY A 243 13.37 -9.62 -23.71
N MET A 244 13.19 -9.68 -22.39
CA MET A 244 13.21 -10.93 -21.63
C MET A 244 11.85 -11.66 -21.73
N ARG A 245 11.87 -12.98 -21.60
CA ARG A 245 10.68 -13.79 -21.36
C ARG A 245 10.39 -13.80 -19.86
N VAL A 246 9.17 -13.47 -19.43
CA VAL A 246 8.83 -13.43 -18.00
C VAL A 246 7.93 -14.60 -17.61
N LEU A 247 8.37 -15.37 -16.63
CA LEU A 247 7.59 -16.36 -15.91
C LEU A 247 7.43 -15.89 -14.47
N PHE A 248 6.30 -16.20 -13.83
CA PHE A 248 6.14 -15.96 -12.41
C PHE A 248 5.40 -17.08 -11.70
N TYR A 249 5.69 -17.22 -10.42
CA TYR A 249 5.00 -18.12 -9.50
C TYR A 249 4.47 -17.30 -8.33
N ASP A 250 3.20 -17.50 -8.02
CA ASP A 250 2.54 -16.94 -6.84
C ASP A 250 1.57 -17.99 -6.29
N VAL A 251 1.32 -17.95 -4.98
CA VAL A 251 0.42 -18.89 -4.28
C VAL A 251 -1.05 -18.64 -4.62
N ILE A 252 -1.38 -17.47 -5.14
CA ILE A 252 -2.70 -17.13 -5.67
C ILE A 252 -2.65 -16.98 -7.19
N ASN A 253 -3.78 -17.20 -7.84
CA ASN A 253 -3.92 -16.92 -9.27
C ASN A 253 -3.99 -15.41 -9.50
N ILE A 254 -3.06 -14.86 -10.29
CA ILE A 254 -2.96 -13.42 -10.55
C ILE A 254 -3.06 -13.18 -12.05
N MET A 255 -3.84 -12.16 -12.42
CA MET A 255 -3.90 -11.72 -13.81
C MET A 255 -2.54 -11.18 -14.25
N PRO A 256 -1.88 -11.79 -15.27
CA PRO A 256 -0.59 -11.35 -15.74
C PRO A 256 -0.67 -9.98 -16.43
N LEU A 257 0.42 -9.21 -16.35
CA LEU A 257 0.61 -8.01 -17.18
C LEU A 257 1.45 -8.37 -18.41
N GLY A 258 1.09 -7.81 -19.57
CA GLY A 258 1.85 -8.00 -20.80
C GLY A 258 1.87 -9.45 -21.27
N SER A 259 3.07 -9.97 -21.52
CA SER A 259 3.30 -11.36 -21.94
C SER A 259 3.74 -12.30 -20.80
N ALA A 260 3.74 -11.81 -19.57
CA ALA A 260 4.15 -12.58 -18.41
C ALA A 260 3.23 -13.80 -18.24
N ARG A 261 3.81 -14.94 -17.86
CA ARG A 261 3.05 -16.19 -17.70
C ARG A 261 3.18 -16.72 -16.28
N GLN A 262 2.04 -16.95 -15.63
CA GLN A 262 2.02 -17.70 -14.37
C GLN A 262 2.34 -19.17 -14.63
N VAL A 263 3.20 -19.76 -13.82
CA VAL A 263 3.47 -21.20 -13.81
C VAL A 263 2.87 -21.86 -12.59
N GLU A 264 2.55 -23.15 -12.71
CA GLU A 264 1.77 -23.89 -11.70
C GLU A 264 2.57 -24.24 -10.43
N SER A 265 3.90 -24.24 -10.50
CA SER A 265 4.76 -24.59 -9.37
C SER A 265 6.06 -23.80 -9.36
N LEU A 266 6.63 -23.63 -8.16
CA LEU A 266 7.95 -23.04 -7.97
C LEU A 266 9.01 -23.83 -8.76
N SER A 267 8.95 -25.16 -8.72
CA SER A 267 9.90 -26.02 -9.44
C SER A 267 9.90 -25.78 -10.95
N ALA A 268 8.72 -25.62 -11.57
CA ALA A 268 8.61 -25.29 -12.98
C ALA A 268 9.25 -23.93 -13.31
N LEU A 269 9.10 -22.95 -12.42
CA LEU A 269 9.76 -21.65 -12.56
C LEU A 269 11.28 -21.78 -12.52
N LEU A 270 11.81 -22.46 -11.50
CA LEU A 270 13.24 -22.60 -11.27
C LEU A 270 13.93 -23.33 -12.43
N ALA A 271 13.31 -24.39 -12.94
CA ALA A 271 13.84 -25.19 -14.04
C ALA A 271 13.90 -24.45 -15.39
N GLU A 272 13.03 -23.45 -15.61
CA GLU A 272 12.97 -22.70 -16.88
C GLU A 272 13.77 -21.38 -16.87
N SER A 273 14.09 -20.85 -15.69
CA SER A 273 14.58 -19.47 -15.53
C SER A 273 16.09 -19.33 -15.60
N ASP A 274 16.57 -18.37 -16.39
CA ASP A 274 17.99 -17.98 -16.42
C ASP A 274 18.33 -17.05 -15.22
N PHE A 275 17.37 -16.21 -14.84
CA PHE A 275 17.43 -15.36 -13.66
C PHE A 275 16.22 -15.64 -12.79
N VAL A 276 16.42 -15.88 -11.49
CA VAL A 276 15.34 -16.00 -10.51
C VAL A 276 15.42 -14.84 -9.55
N THR A 277 14.30 -14.17 -9.31
CA THR A 277 14.20 -13.06 -8.35
C THR A 277 13.05 -13.26 -7.38
N LEU A 278 13.28 -12.89 -6.12
CA LEU A 278 12.36 -13.11 -5.01
C LEU A 278 11.71 -11.80 -4.58
N HIS A 279 10.38 -11.79 -4.47
CA HIS A 279 9.54 -10.66 -4.07
C HIS A 279 8.39 -11.11 -3.14
N VAL A 280 8.73 -11.94 -2.14
CA VAL A 280 7.80 -12.49 -1.15
C VAL A 280 7.93 -11.80 0.21
N PRO A 281 6.87 -11.78 1.04
CA PRO A 281 6.96 -11.33 2.43
C PRO A 281 7.82 -12.27 3.29
N GLU A 282 8.09 -11.88 4.54
CA GLU A 282 8.71 -12.77 5.53
C GLU A 282 7.59 -13.40 6.36
N LEU A 283 7.24 -14.63 6.02
CA LEU A 283 6.26 -15.47 6.70
C LEU A 283 6.91 -16.80 7.10
N PRO A 284 6.32 -17.57 8.04
CA PRO A 284 6.81 -18.92 8.35
C PRO A 284 6.96 -19.81 7.11
N GLU A 285 6.05 -19.68 6.14
CA GLU A 285 6.01 -20.48 4.92
C GLU A 285 7.07 -20.07 3.88
N THR A 286 7.57 -18.84 3.94
CA THR A 286 8.58 -18.32 2.99
C THR A 286 9.99 -18.37 3.57
N MET A 287 10.14 -18.73 4.84
CA MET A 287 11.44 -18.81 5.51
C MET A 287 12.24 -19.99 4.96
N ASN A 288 13.45 -19.70 4.45
CA ASN A 288 14.33 -20.65 3.76
C ASN A 288 13.65 -21.43 2.62
N MET A 289 12.64 -20.83 1.97
CA MET A 289 11.94 -21.48 0.85
C MET A 289 12.87 -21.73 -0.35
N ILE A 290 13.97 -20.97 -0.46
CA ILE A 290 15.06 -21.25 -1.41
C ILE A 290 16.23 -21.84 -0.63
N SER A 291 16.31 -23.17 -0.64
CA SER A 291 17.34 -23.95 0.04
C SER A 291 18.12 -24.82 -0.95
N THR A 292 18.93 -25.76 -0.44
CA THR A 292 19.73 -26.70 -1.25
C THR A 292 18.92 -27.37 -2.37
N GLU A 293 17.69 -27.82 -2.07
CA GLU A 293 16.83 -28.51 -3.03
C GLU A 293 16.41 -27.57 -4.18
N GLN A 294 15.88 -26.40 -3.85
CA GLN A 294 15.42 -25.43 -4.85
C GLN A 294 16.58 -24.84 -5.66
N LEU A 295 17.74 -24.63 -5.03
CA LEU A 295 18.94 -24.19 -5.73
C LEU A 295 19.42 -25.23 -6.75
N ALA A 296 19.23 -26.53 -6.47
CA ALA A 296 19.58 -27.60 -7.40
C ALA A 296 18.59 -27.75 -8.57
N GLU A 297 17.34 -27.33 -8.39
CA GLU A 297 16.32 -27.29 -9.45
C GLU A 297 16.53 -26.13 -10.44
N MET A 298 17.32 -25.11 -10.06
CA MET A 298 17.68 -24.03 -10.97
C MET A 298 18.51 -24.54 -12.15
N LYS A 299 18.48 -23.82 -13.26
CA LYS A 299 19.35 -24.13 -14.40
C LYS A 299 20.82 -23.97 -14.00
N LYS A 300 21.67 -24.91 -14.44
CA LYS A 300 23.12 -24.73 -14.33
C LYS A 300 23.55 -23.46 -15.05
N GLY A 301 24.22 -22.56 -14.33
CA GLY A 301 24.63 -21.24 -14.79
C GLY A 301 23.57 -20.15 -14.62
N ALA A 302 22.47 -20.42 -13.91
CA ALA A 302 21.47 -19.41 -13.56
C ALA A 302 21.99 -18.44 -12.50
N TYR A 303 21.20 -17.39 -12.27
CA TYR A 303 21.47 -16.35 -11.28
C TYR A 303 20.30 -16.22 -10.30
N LEU A 304 20.61 -16.00 -9.02
CA LEU A 304 19.60 -15.74 -7.98
C LEU A 304 19.69 -14.30 -7.48
N ILE A 305 18.55 -13.63 -7.32
CA ILE A 305 18.46 -12.24 -6.85
C ILE A 305 17.47 -12.19 -5.67
N ASN A 306 17.93 -11.76 -4.49
CA ASN A 306 17.08 -11.55 -3.33
C ASN A 306 17.17 -10.11 -2.80
N ASN A 307 16.17 -9.32 -3.16
CA ASN A 307 15.96 -7.96 -2.68
C ASN A 307 14.62 -7.86 -1.90
N ALA A 308 14.14 -8.98 -1.36
CA ALA A 308 12.87 -9.05 -0.65
C ALA A 308 13.07 -9.08 0.87
N ARG A 309 13.45 -10.24 1.41
CA ARG A 309 13.61 -10.47 2.85
C ARG A 309 14.79 -11.39 3.14
N GLY A 310 15.51 -11.10 4.22
CA GLY A 310 16.79 -11.73 4.54
C GLY A 310 16.71 -13.21 4.89
N LYS A 311 15.55 -13.69 5.34
CA LYS A 311 15.34 -15.10 5.75
C LYS A 311 14.70 -15.98 4.69
N VAL A 312 14.53 -15.49 3.46
CA VAL A 312 13.87 -16.26 2.38
C VAL A 312 14.83 -17.29 1.76
N VAL A 313 16.12 -17.01 1.79
CA VAL A 313 17.18 -17.83 1.19
C VAL A 313 18.07 -18.40 2.30
N ASP A 314 18.34 -19.70 2.23
CA ASP A 314 19.41 -20.32 3.00
C ASP A 314 20.77 -19.91 2.40
N ILE A 315 21.41 -18.92 3.03
CA ILE A 315 22.67 -18.34 2.53
C ILE A 315 23.82 -19.37 2.50
N PRO A 316 24.04 -20.21 3.53
CA PRO A 316 24.95 -21.35 3.42
C PRO A 316 24.72 -22.23 2.18
N ALA A 317 23.47 -22.57 1.86
CA ALA A 317 23.16 -23.35 0.67
C ALA A 317 23.49 -22.58 -0.62
N LEU A 318 23.18 -21.28 -0.67
CA LEU A 318 23.54 -20.39 -1.78
C LEU A 318 25.06 -20.34 -2.01
N ILE A 319 25.85 -20.22 -0.95
CA ILE A 319 27.31 -20.25 -1.01
C ILE A 319 27.80 -21.55 -1.66
N ASN A 320 27.27 -22.69 -1.25
CA ASN A 320 27.64 -23.98 -1.81
C ASN A 320 27.28 -24.09 -3.31
N ALA A 321 26.12 -23.57 -3.71
CA ALA A 321 25.69 -23.54 -5.11
C ALA A 321 26.58 -22.64 -5.98
N LEU A 322 27.07 -21.53 -5.44
CA LEU A 322 28.01 -20.63 -6.10
C LEU A 322 29.42 -21.23 -6.18
N GLN A 323 29.92 -21.83 -5.10
CA GLN A 323 31.26 -22.46 -5.06
C GLN A 323 31.36 -23.67 -5.99
N SER A 324 30.29 -24.47 -6.09
CA SER A 324 30.23 -25.60 -7.04
C SER A 324 30.11 -25.15 -8.50
N GLY A 325 29.85 -23.86 -8.75
CA GLY A 325 29.59 -23.32 -10.08
C GLY A 325 28.26 -23.77 -10.67
N HIS A 326 27.34 -24.29 -9.85
CA HIS A 326 25.97 -24.55 -10.27
C HIS A 326 25.27 -23.24 -10.60
N LEU A 327 25.41 -22.21 -9.75
CA LEU A 327 24.99 -20.84 -10.05
C LEU A 327 26.16 -20.00 -10.59
N ALA A 328 25.88 -19.15 -11.58
CA ALA A 328 26.88 -18.27 -12.19
C ALA A 328 27.08 -16.95 -11.42
N GLY A 329 26.21 -16.63 -10.47
CA GLY A 329 26.29 -15.45 -9.64
C GLY A 329 25.00 -15.21 -8.85
N ALA A 330 25.04 -14.25 -7.94
CA ALA A 330 23.88 -13.85 -7.16
C ALA A 330 23.92 -12.36 -6.79
N ALA A 331 22.76 -11.76 -6.56
CA ALA A 331 22.63 -10.45 -5.93
C ALA A 331 21.79 -10.56 -4.66
N VAL A 332 22.28 -10.01 -3.56
CA VAL A 332 21.61 -10.05 -2.26
C VAL A 332 21.70 -8.66 -1.62
N ASP A 333 20.55 -8.09 -1.27
CA ASP A 333 20.43 -6.78 -0.59
C ASP A 333 19.98 -6.89 0.87
N VAL A 334 19.51 -8.07 1.29
CA VAL A 334 18.90 -8.33 2.60
C VAL A 334 19.46 -9.59 3.24
N TYR A 335 19.63 -9.59 4.56
CA TYR A 335 20.34 -10.66 5.28
C TYR A 335 19.60 -11.10 6.56
N PRO A 336 19.79 -12.35 7.04
CA PRO A 336 19.18 -12.80 8.29
C PRO A 336 19.51 -11.91 9.50
N ALA A 337 20.75 -11.46 9.60
CA ALA A 337 21.19 -10.43 10.54
C ALA A 337 21.93 -9.31 9.80
N GLU A 338 21.58 -8.06 10.13
CA GLU A 338 22.12 -6.85 9.48
C GLU A 338 22.81 -5.94 10.50
N PRO A 339 23.84 -5.18 10.09
CA PRO A 339 24.51 -4.25 11.00
C PRO A 339 23.54 -3.16 11.48
N GLY A 340 23.49 -2.90 12.80
CA GLY A 340 22.56 -1.93 13.38
C GLY A 340 22.87 -0.45 13.10
N SER A 341 24.02 -0.14 12.51
CA SER A 341 24.44 1.23 12.22
C SER A 341 25.41 1.32 11.04
N ASN A 342 25.44 2.49 10.38
CA ASN A 342 26.38 2.76 9.30
C ASN A 342 27.82 2.67 9.81
N GLY A 343 28.66 1.94 9.09
CA GLY A 343 30.07 1.73 9.43
C GLY A 343 30.34 0.56 10.37
N ALA A 344 29.30 -0.08 10.93
CA ALA A 344 29.46 -1.35 11.63
C ALA A 344 29.88 -2.47 10.65
N PRO A 345 30.73 -3.42 11.07
CA PRO A 345 31.24 -4.46 10.19
C PRO A 345 30.14 -5.46 9.80
N PHE A 346 30.20 -5.94 8.55
CA PHE A 346 29.47 -7.12 8.08
C PHE A 346 30.45 -8.30 8.06
N ASP A 347 30.49 -9.05 9.15
CA ASP A 347 31.49 -10.09 9.41
C ASP A 347 30.89 -11.36 10.05
N ASP A 348 31.76 -12.31 10.40
CA ASP A 348 31.36 -13.63 10.88
C ASP A 348 30.78 -13.63 12.30
N GLN A 349 30.90 -12.51 13.04
CA GLN A 349 30.20 -12.35 14.31
C GLN A 349 28.71 -12.06 14.09
N LEU A 350 28.40 -11.34 13.00
CA LEU A 350 27.02 -11.02 12.63
C LEU A 350 26.34 -12.19 11.93
N ASN A 351 26.98 -12.76 10.90
CA ASN A 351 26.54 -14.01 10.30
C ASN A 351 27.77 -14.88 9.99
N SER A 352 27.81 -16.12 10.49
CA SER A 352 28.99 -17.02 10.43
C SER A 352 29.56 -17.30 9.03
N TRP A 353 28.82 -16.98 7.98
CA TRP A 353 29.15 -17.19 6.57
C TRP A 353 29.54 -15.91 5.82
N SER A 354 29.59 -14.76 6.49
CA SER A 354 29.74 -13.44 5.85
C SER A 354 31.08 -13.27 5.13
N SER A 355 32.18 -13.74 5.70
CA SER A 355 33.50 -13.71 5.06
C SER A 355 33.52 -14.52 3.78
N THR A 356 33.01 -15.75 3.82
CA THR A 356 32.91 -16.62 2.65
C THR A 356 32.11 -15.95 1.54
N LEU A 357 30.90 -15.47 1.83
CA LEU A 357 30.03 -14.82 0.84
C LEU A 357 30.71 -13.61 0.17
N ARG A 358 31.40 -12.76 0.95
CA ARG A 358 32.10 -11.56 0.45
C ARG A 358 33.23 -11.85 -0.52
N THR A 359 33.81 -13.05 -0.46
CA THR A 359 34.94 -13.44 -1.32
C THR A 359 34.52 -14.13 -2.61
N LEU A 360 33.24 -14.48 -2.75
CA LEU A 360 32.76 -15.20 -3.92
C LEU A 360 32.77 -14.32 -5.18
N PRO A 361 33.19 -14.86 -6.33
CA PRO A 361 33.19 -14.12 -7.58
C PRO A 361 31.76 -13.89 -8.08
N ASN A 362 31.55 -12.76 -8.76
CA ASN A 362 30.26 -12.42 -9.39
C ASN A 362 29.06 -12.43 -8.43
N VAL A 363 29.29 -12.04 -7.18
CA VAL A 363 28.25 -11.78 -6.17
C VAL A 363 28.14 -10.28 -5.94
N ILE A 364 26.91 -9.76 -5.96
CA ILE A 364 26.60 -8.37 -5.63
C ILE A 364 26.01 -8.35 -4.21
N LEU A 365 26.68 -7.68 -3.29
CA LEU A 365 26.21 -7.47 -1.92
C LEU A 365 25.91 -5.99 -1.72
N ARG A 366 24.68 -5.67 -1.32
CA ARG A 366 24.22 -4.29 -1.13
C ARG A 366 23.35 -4.15 0.13
N HIS A 367 23.08 -2.88 0.45
CA HIS A 367 22.06 -2.45 1.39
C HIS A 367 21.71 -0.98 1.05
N ILE A 368 20.70 -0.74 0.17
CA ILE A 368 20.33 0.62 -0.29
C ILE A 368 18.89 0.98 0.06
N LEU A 369 18.65 2.26 0.42
CA LEU A 369 17.33 2.82 0.76
C LEU A 369 16.91 3.96 -0.20
N GLU A 370 16.61 3.66 -1.46
CA GLU A 370 16.22 4.68 -2.47
C GLU A 370 14.70 4.92 -2.54
N ALA A 371 14.05 5.18 -1.41
CA ALA A 371 12.60 5.46 -1.37
C ALA A 371 12.18 6.57 -0.39
N GLN A 372 13.13 7.31 0.20
CA GLN A 372 12.83 8.24 1.30
C GLN A 372 11.83 9.35 0.94
N ARG A 373 11.84 9.85 -0.30
CA ARG A 373 10.89 10.88 -0.76
C ARG A 373 9.46 10.35 -0.83
N MET A 374 9.26 9.22 -1.52
CA MET A 374 7.93 8.60 -1.69
C MET A 374 7.37 8.14 -0.35
N ILE A 375 8.21 7.55 0.51
CA ILE A 375 7.86 7.21 1.90
C ILE A 375 7.40 8.45 2.66
N GLY A 376 8.12 9.56 2.49
CA GLY A 376 7.75 10.87 3.04
C GLY A 376 6.34 11.28 2.63
N GLU A 377 6.04 11.24 1.34
CA GLU A 377 4.75 11.62 0.76
C GLU A 377 3.61 10.69 1.23
N GLU A 378 3.80 9.38 1.16
CA GLU A 378 2.77 8.38 1.50
C GLU A 378 2.38 8.45 2.99
N VAL A 379 3.37 8.42 3.90
CA VAL A 379 3.09 8.45 5.34
C VAL A 379 2.58 9.81 5.77
N SER A 380 3.15 10.92 5.27
CA SER A 380 2.62 12.25 5.60
C SER A 380 1.18 12.42 5.13
N SER A 381 0.83 11.93 3.94
CA SER A 381 -0.56 11.93 3.45
C SER A 381 -1.48 11.09 4.35
N ALA A 382 -1.03 9.92 4.81
CA ALA A 382 -1.81 9.10 5.73
C ALA A 382 -2.04 9.81 7.08
N LEU A 383 -0.99 10.43 7.65
CA LEU A 383 -1.09 11.23 8.87
C LEU A 383 -2.07 12.40 8.71
N ILE A 384 -1.95 13.16 7.61
CA ILE A 384 -2.86 14.29 7.31
C ILE A 384 -4.30 13.78 7.21
N ARG A 385 -4.53 12.67 6.53
CA ARG A 385 -5.87 12.12 6.33
C ARG A 385 -6.51 11.68 7.65
N TYR A 386 -5.74 11.07 8.54
CA TYR A 386 -6.23 10.68 9.86
C TYR A 386 -6.45 11.89 10.78
N LEU A 387 -5.52 12.85 10.81
CA LEU A 387 -5.62 14.03 11.67
C LEU A 387 -6.80 14.92 11.25
N ASN A 388 -6.98 15.16 9.94
CA ASN A 388 -8.01 16.07 9.42
C ASN A 388 -9.35 15.38 9.12
N TYR A 389 -9.38 14.09 8.78
CA TYR A 389 -10.63 13.43 8.36
C TYR A 389 -10.99 12.17 9.15
N GLY A 390 -10.12 11.71 10.04
CA GLY A 390 -10.32 10.50 10.85
C GLY A 390 -10.14 9.19 10.10
N SER A 391 -9.72 9.20 8.84
CA SER A 391 -9.56 7.98 8.03
C SER A 391 -8.44 7.10 8.56
N THR A 392 -8.70 5.80 8.69
CA THR A 392 -7.73 4.80 9.19
C THR A 392 -7.30 3.80 8.13
N ILE A 393 -7.65 4.03 6.85
CA ILE A 393 -7.25 3.16 5.73
C ILE A 393 -5.73 3.03 5.65
N GLY A 394 -5.24 1.80 5.58
CA GLY A 394 -3.80 1.50 5.57
C GLY A 394 -3.11 1.57 6.93
N ALA A 395 -3.84 1.69 8.04
CA ALA A 395 -3.27 1.52 9.37
C ALA A 395 -2.94 0.04 9.64
N VAL A 396 -1.71 -0.26 10.07
CA VAL A 396 -1.25 -1.66 10.22
C VAL A 396 -1.85 -2.38 11.43
N ASN A 397 -2.32 -1.63 12.43
CA ASN A 397 -2.77 -2.12 13.73
C ASN A 397 -4.21 -1.73 14.12
N PHE A 398 -4.97 -1.12 13.21
CA PHE A 398 -6.27 -0.50 13.52
C PHE A 398 -7.39 -1.01 12.59
N PRO A 399 -8.69 -0.91 12.97
CA PRO A 399 -9.81 -1.10 12.04
C PRO A 399 -9.76 -0.08 10.89
N GLU A 400 -10.15 -0.49 9.69
CA GLU A 400 -10.01 0.32 8.48
C GLU A 400 -11.36 0.98 8.13
N VAL A 401 -11.47 2.28 8.42
CA VAL A 401 -12.69 3.05 8.23
C VAL A 401 -12.40 4.32 7.44
N ASP A 402 -13.27 4.62 6.47
CA ASP A 402 -13.29 5.88 5.74
C ASP A 402 -14.72 6.32 5.43
N LEU A 403 -14.94 7.63 5.39
CA LEU A 403 -16.21 8.23 5.00
C LEU A 403 -15.98 9.32 3.96
N ARG A 404 -16.88 9.39 2.96
CA ARG A 404 -16.92 10.48 1.98
C ARG A 404 -16.81 11.84 2.69
N ALA A 405 -15.99 12.73 2.14
CA ALA A 405 -15.68 14.02 2.77
C ALA A 405 -16.95 14.85 3.05
N ILE A 406 -16.91 15.62 4.14
CA ILE A 406 -17.83 16.74 4.36
C ILE A 406 -17.38 17.86 3.40
N THR A 407 -18.35 18.50 2.75
CA THR A 407 -18.07 19.51 1.72
C THR A 407 -18.21 20.92 2.27
N LEU A 408 -17.66 21.92 1.58
CA LEU A 408 -17.81 23.33 2.00
C LEU A 408 -19.28 23.80 2.03
N GLU A 409 -20.18 23.12 1.32
CA GLU A 409 -21.63 23.37 1.30
C GLU A 409 -22.35 22.83 2.54
N GLN A 410 -21.62 22.13 3.43
CA GLN A 410 -22.12 21.46 4.62
C GLN A 410 -21.47 22.08 5.89
N PRO A 411 -21.68 23.39 6.18
CA PRO A 411 -20.95 24.09 7.24
C PRO A 411 -21.24 23.54 8.64
N ASP A 412 -22.50 23.12 8.89
CA ASP A 412 -22.99 22.69 10.21
C ASP A 412 -22.91 21.18 10.43
N HIS A 413 -22.14 20.48 9.59
CA HIS A 413 -21.87 19.06 9.76
C HIS A 413 -20.62 18.87 10.59
N ILE A 414 -20.68 17.90 11.50
CA ILE A 414 -19.51 17.47 12.28
C ILE A 414 -19.25 16.00 12.05
N ARG A 415 -17.98 15.63 12.14
CA ARG A 415 -17.53 14.25 12.10
C ARG A 415 -17.12 13.79 13.49
N ILE A 416 -17.72 12.70 13.92
CA ILE A 416 -17.39 12.00 15.16
C ILE A 416 -16.48 10.84 14.82
N CYS A 417 -15.35 10.76 15.51
CA CYS A 417 -14.42 9.65 15.45
C CYS A 417 -14.34 9.05 16.86
N TYR A 418 -14.85 7.83 17.03
CA TYR A 418 -15.01 7.18 18.32
C TYR A 418 -14.32 5.83 18.33
N VAL A 419 -13.23 5.73 19.10
CA VAL A 419 -12.50 4.49 19.36
C VAL A 419 -12.99 3.92 20.68
N HIS A 420 -13.32 2.63 20.67
CA HIS A 420 -13.85 1.97 21.85
C HIS A 420 -13.44 0.50 21.95
N ASN A 421 -13.57 -0.03 23.17
CA ASN A 421 -13.47 -1.47 23.41
C ASN A 421 -14.61 -2.18 22.66
N ASN A 422 -14.27 -3.28 21.98
CA ASN A 422 -15.20 -4.06 21.16
C ASN A 422 -16.10 -4.94 22.03
N ILE A 423 -17.06 -4.32 22.72
CA ILE A 423 -18.02 -5.00 23.60
C ILE A 423 -19.48 -4.77 23.13
N PRO A 424 -20.39 -5.73 23.37
CA PRO A 424 -21.78 -5.60 22.97
C PRO A 424 -22.47 -4.37 23.59
N GLY A 425 -23.35 -3.73 22.80
CA GLY A 425 -24.20 -2.63 23.27
C GLY A 425 -23.62 -1.22 23.11
N VAL A 426 -22.33 -1.08 22.77
CA VAL A 426 -21.70 0.25 22.62
C VAL A 426 -22.34 1.07 21.50
N LEU A 427 -22.57 0.46 20.33
CA LEU A 427 -23.22 1.17 19.21
C LEU A 427 -24.63 1.67 19.55
N ARG A 428 -25.36 0.93 20.40
CA ARG A 428 -26.65 1.39 20.91
C ARG A 428 -26.49 2.64 21.77
N GLN A 429 -25.56 2.64 22.72
CA GLN A 429 -25.30 3.80 23.59
C GLN A 429 -24.92 5.03 22.77
N VAL A 430 -24.03 4.87 21.79
CA VAL A 430 -23.62 5.98 20.92
C VAL A 430 -24.79 6.48 20.08
N ASN A 431 -25.56 5.60 19.44
CA ASN A 431 -26.72 6.01 18.65
C ASN A 431 -27.83 6.65 19.49
N GLU A 432 -27.99 6.28 20.76
CA GLU A 432 -28.88 6.97 21.70
C GLU A 432 -28.41 8.41 21.95
N VAL A 433 -27.11 8.65 22.11
CA VAL A 433 -26.54 10.00 22.24
C VAL A 433 -26.72 10.81 20.95
N LEU A 434 -26.60 10.19 19.79
CA LEU A 434 -26.76 10.84 18.48
C LEU A 434 -28.21 11.02 18.05
N SER A 435 -29.16 10.38 18.71
CA SER A 435 -30.59 10.40 18.35
C SER A 435 -31.24 11.79 18.17
N PRO A 436 -30.79 12.89 18.80
CA PRO A 436 -31.31 14.22 18.53
C PRO A 436 -30.89 14.80 17.17
N TYR A 437 -29.90 14.20 16.49
CA TYR A 437 -29.32 14.68 15.25
C TYR A 437 -29.55 13.69 14.11
N ASN A 438 -29.55 14.19 12.88
CA ASN A 438 -29.59 13.33 11.71
C ASN A 438 -28.19 12.78 11.40
N VAL A 439 -28.04 11.46 11.47
CA VAL A 439 -26.80 10.76 11.09
C VAL A 439 -26.81 10.54 9.57
N GLU A 440 -26.03 11.34 8.84
CA GLU A 440 -25.97 11.23 7.37
C GLU A 440 -25.14 10.02 6.91
N LYS A 441 -24.09 9.71 7.66
CA LYS A 441 -23.10 8.70 7.31
C LYS A 441 -22.60 8.07 8.59
N GLN A 442 -22.46 6.75 8.58
CA GLN A 442 -21.91 6.02 9.71
C GLN A 442 -21.19 4.78 9.19
N TYR A 443 -20.00 4.52 9.69
CA TYR A 443 -19.24 3.30 9.42
C TYR A 443 -18.54 2.90 10.73
N SER A 444 -18.87 1.70 11.23
CA SER A 444 -18.12 1.02 12.27
C SER A 444 -17.36 -0.18 11.71
N ASP A 445 -16.11 -0.35 12.12
CA ASP A 445 -15.33 -1.58 11.94
C ASP A 445 -14.66 -1.99 13.25
N SER A 446 -14.25 -3.25 13.37
CA SER A 446 -13.62 -3.80 14.57
C SER A 446 -12.47 -4.75 14.24
N ARG A 447 -11.42 -4.74 15.06
CA ARG A 447 -10.25 -5.58 14.90
C ARG A 447 -9.76 -6.03 16.27
N GLY A 448 -10.02 -7.29 16.60
CA GLY A 448 -9.75 -7.84 17.93
C GLY A 448 -10.57 -7.11 19.00
N ASP A 449 -9.89 -6.62 20.03
CA ASP A 449 -10.51 -5.99 21.21
C ASP A 449 -10.89 -4.51 21.00
N ILE A 450 -10.54 -3.92 19.85
CA ILE A 450 -10.82 -2.52 19.54
C ILE A 450 -11.80 -2.38 18.37
N ALA A 451 -12.60 -1.33 18.42
CA ALA A 451 -13.51 -0.92 17.37
C ALA A 451 -13.45 0.58 17.14
N TYR A 452 -13.70 0.98 15.89
CA TYR A 452 -13.65 2.36 15.47
C TYR A 452 -14.92 2.71 14.69
N LEU A 453 -15.59 3.76 15.17
CA LEU A 453 -16.81 4.30 14.58
C LEU A 453 -16.54 5.71 14.06
N MET A 454 -16.82 5.93 12.78
CA MET A 454 -16.94 7.25 12.20
C MET A 454 -18.41 7.56 11.91
N ALA A 455 -18.87 8.75 12.28
CA ALA A 455 -20.21 9.22 11.95
C ALA A 455 -20.20 10.71 11.58
N ASP A 456 -20.90 11.07 10.50
CA ASP A 456 -21.17 12.47 10.15
C ASP A 456 -22.61 12.78 10.55
N ILE A 457 -22.80 13.82 11.37
CA ILE A 457 -24.11 14.32 11.77
C ILE A 457 -24.34 15.75 11.28
N ALA A 458 -25.58 16.07 10.95
CA ALA A 458 -26.00 17.37 10.42
C ALA A 458 -26.59 18.29 11.48
N ASP A 459 -26.64 19.58 11.17
CA ASP A 459 -27.34 20.64 11.91
C ASP A 459 -26.90 20.77 13.38
N VAL A 460 -25.60 20.65 13.66
CA VAL A 460 -25.07 20.72 15.02
C VAL A 460 -24.68 22.15 15.40
N SER A 461 -25.26 22.66 16.48
CA SER A 461 -24.89 23.97 17.00
C SER A 461 -23.51 23.95 17.68
N PRO A 462 -22.70 25.03 17.64
CA PRO A 462 -21.42 25.09 18.32
C PRO A 462 -21.49 24.81 19.84
N ALA A 463 -22.63 25.12 20.48
CA ALA A 463 -22.85 24.88 21.90
C ALA A 463 -23.02 23.38 22.22
N ASP A 464 -23.54 22.60 21.27
CA ASP A 464 -23.80 21.18 21.46
C ASP A 464 -22.58 20.30 21.25
N ILE A 465 -21.56 20.80 20.53
CA ILE A 465 -20.34 20.04 20.23
C ILE A 465 -19.64 19.54 21.50
N ASN A 466 -19.41 20.42 22.48
CA ASN A 466 -18.76 20.05 23.73
C ASN A 466 -19.60 19.06 24.55
N LYS A 467 -20.93 19.26 24.53
CA LYS A 467 -21.88 18.36 25.21
C LYS A 467 -21.86 16.96 24.59
N LEU A 468 -21.89 16.87 23.25
CA LEU A 468 -21.80 15.61 22.51
C LEU A 468 -20.50 14.87 22.85
N ARG A 469 -19.37 15.57 22.81
CA ARG A 469 -18.07 15.00 23.18
C ARG A 469 -18.10 14.41 24.59
N GLU A 470 -18.59 15.15 25.57
CA GLU A 470 -18.66 14.67 26.95
C GLU A 470 -19.54 13.43 27.09
N LEU A 471 -20.71 13.42 26.44
CA LEU A 471 -21.64 12.29 26.52
C LEU A 471 -21.03 11.01 25.92
N ILE A 472 -20.40 11.13 24.76
CA ILE A 472 -19.74 9.99 24.10
C ILE A 472 -18.51 9.55 24.91
N SER A 473 -17.71 10.48 25.43
CA SER A 473 -16.50 10.17 26.20
C SER A 473 -16.78 9.50 27.55
N LYS A 474 -17.97 9.71 28.13
CA LYS A 474 -18.41 9.08 29.39
C LYS A 474 -18.90 7.64 29.22
N THR A 475 -19.01 7.14 27.99
CA THR A 475 -19.35 5.73 27.75
C THR A 475 -18.27 4.82 28.32
N SER A 476 -18.67 3.70 28.94
CA SER A 476 -17.75 2.80 29.65
C SER A 476 -16.72 2.12 28.74
N ALA A 477 -17.01 2.05 27.43
CA ALA A 477 -16.14 1.44 26.44
C ALA A 477 -15.21 2.46 25.77
N ASN A 478 -15.34 3.76 26.03
CA ASN A 478 -14.55 4.80 25.36
C ASN A 478 -13.06 4.60 25.58
N ILE A 479 -12.30 4.60 24.50
CA ILE A 479 -10.83 4.71 24.50
C ILE A 479 -10.46 6.13 24.09
N LEU A 480 -10.98 6.60 22.96
CA LEU A 480 -10.69 7.93 22.43
C LEU A 480 -11.89 8.48 21.65
N THR A 481 -12.30 9.70 21.96
CA THR A 481 -13.35 10.43 21.21
C THR A 481 -12.77 11.71 20.63
N ARG A 482 -12.94 11.90 19.32
CA ARG A 482 -12.56 13.13 18.60
C ARG A 482 -13.76 13.65 17.81
N LEU A 483 -13.96 14.96 17.84
CA LEU A 483 -14.90 15.65 16.98
C LEU A 483 -14.12 16.52 16.01
N LEU A 484 -14.42 16.42 14.71
CA LEU A 484 -13.81 17.18 13.64
C LEU A 484 -14.89 18.07 13.01
N VAL A 485 -14.60 19.37 12.91
CA VAL A 485 -15.51 20.42 12.41
C VAL A 485 -15.00 21.06 11.14
#